data_AF-A0AAD9FHZ7-F1
#
_entry.id   AF-A0AAD9FHZ7-F1
#
_cell.length_a   1.000
_cell.length_b   1.000
_cell.length_c   1.000
_cell.angle_alpha   90.00
_cell.angle_beta   90.00
_cell.angle_gamma   90.00
#
_symmetry.space_group_name_H-M   'P 1'
#
loop_
_entity.id
_entity.type
_entity.pdbx_description
1 polymer ?
#
loop_
_entity_poly.entity_id
_entity_poly.type
_entity_poly.pdbx_seq_one_letter_code
_entity_poly.pdbx_strand_id
1 'polypeptide(L)'
;MDVKEALIQALKQQRVLQNRLTDQEGRNRRNNIRIFGLTEGAEGTSATQFIERLLTTELSLPAESDLQIQRVHRSLMPRPASDKPPRSIVVNFLQYTTKEM
;
A
#
# COMPACT_ATOMS: atom_id res chain seq x y z
N MET A 1 22.92 -16.25 -35.38
CA MET A 1 22.69 -16.55 -33.95
C MET A 1 21.95 -17.85 -33.89
N ASP A 2 22.50 -18.82 -33.17
CA ASP A 2 21.76 -20.06 -32.89
C ASP A 2 20.49 -19.71 -32.10
N VAL A 3 19.34 -20.30 -32.48
CA VAL A 3 18.04 -20.02 -31.86
C VAL A 3 18.11 -20.27 -30.35
N LYS A 4 18.92 -21.26 -29.94
CA LYS A 4 19.16 -21.60 -28.54
C LYS A 4 19.88 -20.47 -27.78
N GLU A 5 20.88 -19.84 -28.38
CA GLU A 5 21.60 -18.71 -27.77
C GLU A 5 20.69 -17.49 -27.61
N ALA A 6 19.89 -17.19 -28.64
CA ALA A 6 18.92 -16.10 -28.60
C ALA A 6 17.86 -16.33 -27.50
N LEU A 7 17.37 -17.57 -27.34
CA LEU A 7 16.42 -17.93 -26.29
C LEU A 7 17.01 -17.77 -24.89
N ILE A 8 18.25 -18.25 -24.67
CA ILE A 8 18.94 -18.10 -23.38
C ILE A 8 19.12 -16.62 -23.04
N GLN A 9 19.49 -15.79 -24.02
CA GLN A 9 19.66 -14.36 -23.83
C GLN A 9 18.34 -13.66 -23.48
N ALA A 10 17.25 -14.00 -24.16
CA ALA A 10 15.93 -13.46 -23.87
C ALA A 10 15.45 -13.81 -22.44
N LEU A 11 15.63 -15.06 -22.01
CA LEU A 11 15.28 -15.49 -20.65
C LEU A 11 16.10 -14.76 -19.57
N LYS A 12 17.40 -14.51 -19.83
CA LYS A 12 18.24 -13.70 -18.93
C LYS A 12 17.73 -12.28 -18.82
N GLN A 13 17.40 -11.65 -19.96
CA GLN A 13 16.86 -10.28 -19.98
C GLN A 13 15.52 -10.20 -19.27
N GLN A 14 14.61 -11.15 -19.51
CA GLN A 14 13.33 -11.23 -18.82
C GLN A 14 13.51 -11.28 -17.29
N ARG A 15 14.44 -12.11 -16.80
CA ARG A 15 14.72 -12.20 -15.36
C ARG A 15 15.26 -10.88 -14.79
N VAL A 16 16.16 -10.21 -15.50
CA VAL A 16 16.67 -8.89 -15.09
C VAL A 16 15.54 -7.86 -15.01
N LEU A 17 14.65 -7.83 -16.01
CA LEU A 17 13.52 -6.91 -16.04
C LEU A 17 12.53 -7.20 -14.90
N GLN A 18 12.22 -8.47 -14.64
CA GLN A 18 11.35 -8.88 -13.53
C GLN A 18 11.93 -8.46 -12.17
N ASN A 19 13.25 -8.60 -11.97
CA ASN A 19 13.91 -8.17 -10.75
C ASN A 19 13.83 -6.64 -10.57
N ARG A 20 14.09 -5.88 -11.64
CA ARG A 20 13.99 -4.41 -11.61
C ARG A 20 12.57 -3.94 -11.34
N LEU A 21 11.57 -4.58 -11.95
CA LEU A 21 10.16 -4.27 -11.71
C LEU A 21 9.78 -4.53 -10.26
N THR A 22 10.17 -5.68 -9.71
CA THR A 22 9.92 -6.02 -8.30
C THR A 22 10.56 -4.99 -7.35
N ASP A 23 11.81 -4.59 -7.58
CA ASP A 23 12.49 -3.57 -6.77
C ASP A 23 11.79 -2.21 -6.88
N GLN A 24 11.39 -1.80 -8.08
CA GLN A 24 10.67 -0.53 -8.30
C GLN A 24 9.30 -0.53 -7.64
N GLU A 25 8.53 -1.62 -7.75
CA GLU A 25 7.26 -1.78 -7.04
C GLU A 25 7.45 -1.74 -5.52
N GLY A 26 8.48 -2.43 -5.01
CA GLY A 26 8.84 -2.41 -3.60
C GLY A 26 9.12 -0.99 -3.12
N ARG A 27 9.97 -0.24 -3.85
CA ARG A 27 10.30 1.17 -3.56
C ARG A 27 9.07 2.07 -3.56
N ASN A 28 8.20 1.93 -4.57
CA ASN A 28 6.97 2.72 -4.67
C ASN A 28 5.99 2.44 -3.52
N ARG A 29 6.01 1.24 -2.95
CA ARG A 29 5.15 0.84 -1.82
C ARG A 29 5.76 1.12 -0.45
N ARG A 30 7.01 1.60 -0.34
CA ARG A 30 7.70 1.79 0.95
C ARG A 30 6.99 2.75 1.89
N ASN A 31 6.31 3.74 1.34
CA ASN A 31 5.55 4.73 2.10
C ASN A 31 4.11 4.28 2.37
N ASN A 32 3.74 3.06 1.99
CA ASN A 32 2.39 2.56 2.19
C ASN A 32 2.33 1.65 3.41
N ILE A 33 1.28 1.79 4.20
CA ILE A 33 0.82 0.75 5.13
C ILE A 33 -0.52 0.19 4.67
N ARG A 34 -0.85 -1.00 5.16
CA ARG A 34 -2.12 -1.65 4.90
C ARG A 34 -2.77 -2.07 6.21
N ILE A 35 -3.95 -1.54 6.47
CA ILE A 35 -4.74 -1.79 7.67
C ILE A 35 -5.86 -2.79 7.31
N PHE A 36 -6.02 -3.82 8.14
CA PHE A 36 -7.00 -4.88 7.97
C PHE A 36 -8.03 -4.85 9.10
N GLY A 37 -9.19 -5.49 8.89
CA GLY A 37 -10.21 -5.67 9.94
C GLY A 37 -11.18 -4.49 10.13
N LEU A 38 -10.98 -3.38 9.44
CA LEU A 38 -11.92 -2.25 9.48
C LEU A 38 -13.20 -2.57 8.71
N THR A 39 -14.37 -2.45 9.34
CA THR A 39 -15.68 -2.69 8.71
C THR A 39 -15.88 -1.77 7.51
N GLU A 40 -16.52 -2.28 6.45
CA GLU A 40 -16.74 -1.52 5.22
C GLU A 40 -17.71 -0.34 5.48
N GLY A 41 -17.26 0.89 5.27
CA GLY A 41 -18.07 2.10 5.45
C GLY A 41 -17.91 2.79 6.80
N ALA A 42 -17.09 2.25 7.72
CA ALA A 42 -16.75 2.90 8.98
C ALA A 42 -16.08 4.27 8.80
N GLU A 43 -15.47 4.50 7.63
CA GLU A 43 -14.79 5.75 7.29
C GLU A 43 -15.72 6.96 7.15
N GLY A 44 -17.01 6.71 6.94
CA GLY A 44 -17.98 7.77 6.69
C GLY A 44 -17.65 8.59 5.45
N THR A 45 -17.64 9.92 5.59
CA THR A 45 -17.45 10.87 4.49
C THR A 45 -16.00 11.07 4.09
N SER A 46 -15.04 10.83 5.00
CA SER A 46 -13.62 11.09 4.75
C SER A 46 -12.74 10.00 5.37
N ALA A 47 -12.26 9.10 4.52
CA ALA A 47 -11.32 8.06 4.92
C ALA A 47 -10.01 8.61 5.50
N THR A 48 -9.53 9.76 5.01
CA THR A 48 -8.30 10.39 5.54
C THR A 48 -8.48 10.79 7.01
N GLN A 49 -9.46 11.63 7.32
CA GLN A 49 -9.76 12.02 8.72
C GLN A 49 -10.03 10.82 9.64
N PHE A 50 -10.72 9.79 9.14
CA PHE A 50 -10.97 8.57 9.92
C PHE A 50 -9.66 7.88 10.29
N ILE A 51 -8.76 7.68 9.31
CA ILE A 51 -7.47 7.04 9.54
C ILE A 51 -6.55 7.90 10.41
N GLU A 52 -6.52 9.22 10.21
CA GLU A 52 -5.74 10.12 11.08
C GLU A 52 -6.15 9.97 12.54
N ARG A 53 -7.46 10.07 12.81
CA ARG A 53 -7.98 9.90 14.18
C ARG A 53 -7.69 8.50 14.73
N LEU A 54 -7.85 7.46 13.92
CA LEU A 54 -7.58 6.08 14.33
C LEU A 54 -6.10 5.94 14.73
N LEU A 55 -5.17 6.37 13.88
CA LEU A 55 -3.74 6.26 14.15
C LEU A 55 -3.33 7.10 15.36
N THR A 56 -3.77 8.35 15.44
CA THR A 56 -3.45 9.22 16.58
C THR A 56 -3.98 8.65 17.90
N THR A 57 -5.17 8.04 17.89
CA THR A 57 -5.78 7.45 19.09
C THR A 57 -5.09 6.15 19.50
N GLU A 58 -4.98 5.19 18.58
CA GLU A 58 -4.45 3.85 18.88
C GLU A 58 -2.95 3.88 19.17
N LEU A 59 -2.20 4.80 18.57
CA LEU A 59 -0.76 4.98 18.81
C LEU A 59 -0.46 6.04 19.89
N SER A 60 -1.49 6.65 20.50
CA SER A 60 -1.34 7.70 21.52
C SER A 60 -0.43 8.86 21.06
N LEU A 61 -0.54 9.26 19.80
CA LEU A 61 0.24 10.37 19.25
C LEU A 61 -0.33 11.71 19.73
N PRO A 62 0.51 12.76 19.82
CA PRO A 62 0.03 14.11 20.02
C PRO A 62 -1.08 14.50 19.03
N ALA A 63 -2.09 15.22 19.49
CA ALA A 63 -3.21 15.65 18.64
C ALA A 63 -2.78 16.54 17.47
N GLU A 64 -1.62 17.20 17.59
CA GLU A 64 -1.03 18.07 16.57
C GLU A 64 0.00 17.34 15.68
N SER A 65 0.12 16.02 15.79
CA SER A 65 1.01 15.24 14.93
C SER A 65 0.56 15.30 13.47
N ASP A 66 1.34 15.99 12.65
CA ASP A 66 1.16 16.00 11.19
C ASP A 66 1.65 14.66 10.61
N LEU A 67 0.71 13.76 10.33
CA LEU A 67 0.99 12.46 9.73
C LEU A 67 1.33 12.56 8.23
N GLN A 68 1.14 13.73 7.59
CA GLN A 68 1.47 13.95 6.18
C GLN A 68 0.93 12.86 5.24
N ILE A 69 -0.33 12.46 5.44
CA ILE A 69 -0.96 11.42 4.63
C ILE A 69 -1.34 12.01 3.27
N GLN A 70 -0.79 11.45 2.20
CA GLN A 70 -1.09 11.91 0.84
C GLN A 70 -2.37 11.27 0.30
N ARG A 71 -2.62 10.00 0.65
CA ARG A 71 -3.76 9.25 0.11
C ARG A 71 -4.21 8.14 1.04
N VAL A 72 -5.54 8.04 1.22
CA VAL A 72 -6.21 6.91 1.87
C VAL A 72 -7.25 6.33 0.93
N HIS A 73 -7.26 5.01 0.76
CA HIS A 73 -8.29 4.32 -0.01
C HIS A 73 -8.39 2.85 0.38
N ARG A 74 -9.58 2.25 0.17
CA ARG A 74 -9.72 0.79 0.21
C ARG A 74 -8.98 0.16 -0.96
N SER A 75 -8.56 -1.09 -0.80
CA SER A 75 -8.00 -1.87 -1.90
C SER A 75 -8.96 -1.88 -3.09
N LEU A 76 -8.39 -1.87 -4.31
CA LEU A 76 -9.14 -1.76 -5.56
C LEU A 76 -9.93 -3.05 -5.94
N MET A 77 -10.20 -3.91 -4.97
CA MET A 77 -11.02 -5.09 -5.17
C MET A 77 -12.51 -4.73 -5.11
N PRO A 78 -13.38 -5.50 -5.79
CA PRO A 78 -14.83 -5.37 -5.65
C PRO A 78 -15.25 -5.43 -4.18
N ARG A 79 -16.32 -4.71 -3.83
CA ARG A 79 -16.84 -4.74 -2.46
C ARG A 79 -17.25 -6.18 -2.11
N PRO A 80 -16.70 -6.75 -1.03
CA PRO A 80 -17.07 -8.09 -0.59
C PRO A 80 -18.52 -8.10 -0.12
N ALA A 81 -19.14 -9.29 -0.16
CA ALA A 81 -20.41 -9.54 0.50
C ALA A 81 -20.23 -9.49 2.03
N SER A 82 -21.33 -9.32 2.78
CA SER A 82 -21.30 -9.11 4.23
C SER A 82 -20.73 -10.28 5.03
N ASP A 83 -20.69 -11.48 4.44
CA ASP A 83 -20.14 -12.71 5.00
C ASP A 83 -18.62 -12.85 4.76
N LYS A 84 -18.03 -11.97 3.95
CA LYS A 84 -16.62 -12.01 3.56
C LYS A 84 -15.80 -10.94 4.30
N PRO A 85 -14.48 -11.15 4.45
CA PRO A 85 -13.63 -10.18 5.12
C PRO A 85 -13.64 -8.82 4.40
N PRO A 86 -13.65 -7.70 5.15
CA PRO A 86 -13.64 -6.37 4.57
C PRO A 86 -12.33 -6.10 3.82
N ARG A 87 -12.36 -5.20 2.83
CA ARG A 87 -11.15 -4.81 2.10
C ARG A 87 -10.19 -4.09 3.02
N SER A 88 -8.90 -4.29 2.83
CA SER A 88 -7.91 -3.49 3.55
C SER A 88 -7.93 -2.03 3.10
N ILE A 89 -7.56 -1.14 4.02
CA ILE A 89 -7.27 0.26 3.70
C ILE A 89 -5.78 0.40 3.44
N VAL A 90 -5.43 1.05 2.34
CA VAL A 90 -4.07 1.44 2.00
C VAL A 90 -3.92 2.92 2.31
N VAL A 91 -2.93 3.23 3.13
CA VAL A 91 -2.56 4.59 3.54
C VAL A 91 -1.17 4.87 2.97
N ASN A 92 -1.02 5.94 2.22
CA ASN A 92 0.25 6.40 1.66
C ASN A 92 0.68 7.69 2.37
N PHE A 93 1.87 7.64 2.96
CA PHE A 93 2.50 8.75 3.65
C PHE A 93 3.43 9.51 2.71
N LEU A 94 3.61 10.81 2.96
CA LEU A 94 4.55 11.63 2.22
C LEU A 94 6.00 11.18 2.47
N GLN A 95 6.32 10.86 3.72
CA GLN A 95 7.67 10.49 4.15
C GLN A 95 7.68 9.10 4.77
N TYR A 96 8.70 8.30 4.44
CA TYR A 96 8.84 6.95 5.00
C TYR A 96 9.11 7.00 6.51
N THR A 97 9.79 8.03 6.99
CA THR A 97 10.13 8.23 8.41
C THR A 97 8.87 8.34 9.26
N THR A 98 7.89 9.14 8.82
CA THR A 98 6.59 9.27 9.51
C THR A 98 5.83 7.94 9.55
N LYS A 99 5.96 7.11 8.51
CA LYS A 99 5.36 5.77 8.45
C LYS A 99 6.03 4.76 9.40
N GLU A 100 7.27 5.00 9.83
CA GLU A 100 8.05 4.08 10.69
C GLU A 100 8.20 4.55 12.14
N MET A 101 7.66 5.73 12.48
CA MET A 101 7.55 6.20 13.87
C MET A 101 6.66 5.27 14.69
#